data_AF-A0A8K1FXR8-F1
#
_entry.id   AF-A0A8K1FXR8-F1
#
_cell.length_a   1.000
_cell.length_b   1.000
_cell.length_c   1.000
_cell.angle_alpha   90.00
_cell.angle_beta   90.00
_cell.angle_gamma   90.00
#
_symmetry.space_group_name_H-M   'P 1'
#
loop_
_entity.id
_entity.type
_entity.pdbx_description
1 polymer ?
#
loop_
_entity_poly.entity_id
_entity_poly.type
_entity_poly.pdbx_seq_one_letter_code
_entity_poly.pdbx_strand_id
1 'polypeptide(L)'
;MFSKKKKRVEISAPSNFEHRVHTGYDPSEQRFTGLPRQWQGLLEESARRPKPLVDPACITALRGVHKELPLVDPACITALRGVNKVRGEK
;
A
#
# COMPACT_ATOMS: atom_id res chain seq x y z
N MET A 1 18.21 -34.08 -25.91
CA MET A 1 18.17 -33.01 -24.90
C MET A 1 16.75 -32.42 -24.86
N PHE A 2 15.87 -32.99 -24.05
CA PHE A 2 14.49 -32.51 -23.95
C PHE A 2 14.42 -31.43 -22.88
N SER A 3 14.46 -30.17 -23.29
CA SER A 3 14.25 -29.03 -22.40
C SER A 3 12.81 -29.07 -21.86
N LYS A 4 12.65 -29.47 -20.60
CA LYS A 4 11.34 -29.58 -19.95
C LYS A 4 10.74 -28.18 -19.81
N LYS A 5 9.69 -27.89 -20.58
CA LYS A 5 8.96 -26.61 -20.54
C LYS A 5 8.42 -26.41 -19.11
N LYS A 6 8.84 -25.32 -18.46
CA LYS A 6 8.39 -24.96 -17.10
C LYS A 6 6.89 -24.64 -17.18
N LYS A 7 6.06 -25.43 -16.48
CA LYS A 7 4.63 -25.13 -16.34
C LYS A 7 4.46 -23.82 -15.57
N ARG A 8 3.53 -22.98 -16.02
CA ARG A 8 3.13 -21.76 -15.32
C ARG A 8 2.55 -22.14 -13.96
N VAL A 9 2.96 -21.42 -12.91
CA VAL A 9 2.38 -21.59 -11.57
C VAL A 9 0.94 -21.05 -11.60
N GLU A 10 -0.02 -21.91 -11.27
CA GLU A 10 -1.40 -21.51 -11.06
C GLU A 10 -1.57 -21.05 -9.61
N ILE A 11 -2.03 -19.81 -9.42
CA ILE A 11 -2.27 -19.20 -8.12
C ILE A 11 -3.79 -19.13 -7.92
N SER A 12 -4.29 -19.66 -6.80
CA SER A 12 -5.72 -19.65 -6.45
C SER A 12 -6.21 -18.27 -6.00
N ALA A 13 -7.52 -18.13 -5.80
CA ALA A 13 -8.08 -16.95 -5.14
C ALA A 13 -7.52 -16.82 -3.70
N PRO A 14 -7.30 -15.59 -3.21
CA PRO A 14 -6.86 -15.38 -1.83
C PRO A 14 -7.95 -15.80 -0.85
N SER A 15 -7.55 -16.47 0.24
CA SER A 15 -8.41 -16.83 1.37
C SER A 15 -7.80 -16.33 2.68
N ASN A 16 -8.58 -16.32 3.76
CA ASN A 16 -8.11 -16.01 5.12
C ASN A 16 -7.40 -14.65 5.25
N PHE A 17 -8.01 -13.58 4.74
CA PHE A 17 -7.48 -12.24 4.96
C PHE A 17 -7.37 -11.93 6.46
N GLU A 18 -6.16 -11.57 6.89
CA GLU A 18 -5.84 -11.23 8.28
C GLU A 18 -5.12 -9.88 8.33
N HIS A 19 -5.68 -8.93 9.07
CA HIS A 19 -5.02 -7.66 9.32
C HIS A 19 -4.05 -7.81 10.50
N ARG A 20 -2.76 -8.02 10.19
CA ARG A 20 -1.73 -8.28 11.21
C ARG A 20 -1.15 -7.02 11.84
N VAL A 21 -0.97 -5.97 11.05
CA VAL A 21 -0.29 -4.74 11.46
C VAL A 21 -0.96 -3.56 10.79
N HIS A 22 -1.28 -2.53 11.57
CA HIS A 22 -1.74 -1.25 11.09
C HIS A 22 -0.73 -0.17 11.46
N THR A 23 -0.13 0.47 10.45
CA THR A 23 0.80 1.58 10.67
C THR A 23 0.08 2.91 10.55
N GLY A 24 0.14 3.71 11.61
CA GLY A 24 -0.38 5.07 11.66
C GLY A 24 0.74 6.11 11.79
N TYR A 25 0.38 7.38 11.74
CA TYR A 25 1.27 8.49 12.01
C TYR A 25 0.63 9.41 13.04
N ASP A 26 1.34 9.66 14.14
CA ASP A 26 0.94 10.65 15.15
C ASP A 26 1.56 12.01 14.79
N PRO A 27 0.75 13.01 14.40
CA PRO A 27 1.24 14.34 14.07
C PRO A 27 1.75 15.11 15.30
N SER A 28 1.32 14.76 16.50
CA SER A 28 1.71 15.43 17.75
C SER A 28 3.14 15.06 18.14
N GLU A 29 3.44 13.75 18.09
CA GLU A 29 4.77 13.22 18.38
C GLU A 29 5.68 13.20 17.14
N GLN A 30 5.13 13.43 15.95
CA GLN A 30 5.78 13.26 14.66
C GLN A 30 6.39 11.86 14.46
N ARG A 31 5.75 10.83 15.01
CA ARG A 31 6.22 9.44 14.97
C ARG A 31 5.23 8.51 14.28
N PHE A 32 5.77 7.47 13.65
CA PHE A 32 4.96 6.38 13.13
C PHE A 32 4.63 5.38 14.23
N THR A 33 3.36 4.99 14.34
CA THR A 33 2.86 4.01 15.31
C THR A 33 2.50 2.72 14.60
N GLY A 34 2.52 1.59 15.34
CA GLY A 34 2.14 0.29 14.77
C GLY A 34 3.04 -0.16 13.60
N LEU A 35 4.31 0.24 13.61
CA LEU A 35 5.29 -0.23 12.64
C LEU A 35 5.64 -1.70 12.91
N PRO A 36 5.77 -2.54 11.86
CA PRO A 36 6.41 -3.83 11.98
C PRO A 36 7.79 -3.70 12.66
N ARG A 37 8.15 -4.64 13.54
CA ARG A 37 9.42 -4.59 14.30
C ARG A 37 10.66 -4.36 13.42
N GLN A 38 10.67 -4.93 12.22
CA GLN A 38 11.77 -4.80 11.26
C GLN A 38 11.95 -3.38 10.73
N TRP A 39 10.91 -2.54 10.77
CA TRP A 39 10.95 -1.18 10.22
C TRP A 39 11.33 -0.13 11.27
N GLN A 40 11.18 -0.43 12.56
CA GLN A 40 11.43 0.52 13.64
C GLN A 40 12.85 1.11 13.58
N GLY A 41 13.87 0.26 13.40
CA GLY A 41 15.27 0.72 13.32
C GLY A 41 15.61 1.48 12.03
N LEU A 42 14.92 1.22 10.91
CA LEU A 42 15.16 1.92 9.65
C LEU A 42 14.70 3.38 9.71
N LEU A 43 13.57 3.63 10.37
CA LEU A 43 13.02 4.97 10.48
C LEU A 43 13.79 5.83 11.49
N GLU A 44 14.29 5.27 12.58
CA GLU A 44 15.13 6.01 13.53
C GLU A 44 16.42 6.51 12.87
N GLU A 45 17.04 5.69 12.01
CA GLU A 45 18.20 6.09 11.20
C GLU A 45 17.84 7.20 10.20
N SER A 46 16.70 7.10 9.52
CA SER A 46 16.24 8.13 8.58
C SER A 46 15.88 9.45 9.26
N ALA A 47 15.34 9.41 10.49
CA ALA A 47 14.96 10.61 11.25
C ALA A 47 16.18 11.40 11.76
N ARG A 48 17.34 10.74 11.91
CA ARG A 48 18.61 11.38 12.27
C ARG A 48 19.25 12.15 11.11
N ARG A 49 18.81 11.89 9.87
CA ARG A 49 19.36 12.60 8.73
C ARG A 49 18.94 14.07 8.79
N PRO A 50 19.88 15.03 8.58
CA PRO A 50 19.52 16.42 8.49
C PRO A 50 18.49 16.60 7.38
N LYS A 51 17.41 17.34 7.69
CA LYS A 51 16.40 17.69 6.69
C LYS A 51 17.15 18.36 5.53
N PRO A 52 16.90 17.94 4.27
CA PRO A 52 17.53 18.60 3.14
C PRO A 52 17.17 20.09 3.19
N LEU A 53 18.16 20.95 3.01
CA LEU A 53 17.92 22.38 2.86
C LEU A 53 17.18 22.56 1.53
N VAL A 54 15.88 22.85 1.60
CA VAL A 54 15.05 23.13 0.43
C VAL A 54 14.88 24.64 0.33
N ASP A 55 15.36 25.22 -0.77
CA ASP A 55 15.08 26.61 -1.12
C ASP A 55 13.67 26.70 -1.73
N PRO A 56 12.72 27.44 -1.11
CA PRO A 56 11.39 27.64 -1.67
C PRO A 56 11.40 28.30 -3.05
N ALA A 57 12.43 29.08 -3.38
CA ALA A 57 12.58 29.73 -4.69
C ALA A 57 13.09 28.78 -5.79
N CYS A 58 13.60 27.60 -5.42
CA CYS A 58 14.17 26.62 -6.34
C CYS A 58 13.59 25.22 -6.07
N ILE A 59 12.27 25.09 -6.27
CA ILE A 59 11.61 23.78 -6.24
C ILE A 59 12.11 23.00 -7.46
N THR A 60 12.96 21.99 -7.23
CA THR A 60 13.33 21.02 -8.26
C THR A 60 12.05 20.36 -8.77
N ALA A 61 11.60 20.77 -9.96
CA ALA A 61 10.46 20.16 -10.60
C ALA A 61 10.74 18.67 -10.77
N LEU A 62 10.00 17.81 -10.05
CA LEU A 62 10.02 16.37 -10.25
C LEU A 62 9.42 16.08 -11.61
N ARG A 63 10.24 16.10 -12.65
CA ARG A 63 9.80 15.82 -14.01
C ARG A 63 9.58 14.32 -14.16
N GLY A 64 8.36 13.88 -13.82
CA GLY A 64 7.79 12.60 -14.23
C GLY A 64 7.37 11.69 -13.08
N VAL A 65 6.09 11.73 -12.71
CA VAL A 65 5.11 10.61 -12.83
C VAL A 65 3.74 11.09 -12.34
N HIS A 66 3.11 11.99 -13.08
CA HIS A 66 1.65 12.10 -13.06
C HIS A 66 1.20 11.75 -14.48
N LYS A 67 0.90 10.47 -14.71
CA LYS A 67 -0.27 10.23 -15.55
C LYS A 67 -1.43 10.60 -14.64
N GLU A 68 -2.23 11.59 -15.03
CA GLU A 68 -3.49 11.89 -14.35
C GLU A 68 -4.17 10.57 -13.98
N LEU A 69 -4.43 10.35 -12.69
CA LEU A 69 -5.38 9.31 -12.34
C LEU A 69 -6.70 9.76 -12.96
N PRO A 70 -7.36 8.94 -13.80
CA PRO A 70 -8.71 9.28 -14.22
C PRO A 70 -9.53 9.42 -12.94
N LEU A 71 -10.24 10.54 -12.85
CA LEU A 71 -11.23 10.82 -11.83
C LEU A 71 -12.16 9.59 -11.73
N VAL A 72 -11.91 8.74 -10.75
CA VAL A 72 -12.78 7.60 -10.47
C VAL A 72 -14.07 8.17 -9.92
N ASP A 73 -15.14 8.01 -10.68
CA ASP A 73 -16.49 8.46 -10.34
C ASP A 73 -16.88 7.91 -8.95
N PRO A 74 -17.29 8.75 -7.98
CA PRO A 74 -17.72 8.34 -6.65
C PRO A 74 -18.79 7.23 -6.64
N ALA A 75 -19.55 7.06 -7.73
CA ALA A 75 -20.56 6.01 -7.85
C ALA A 75 -19.98 4.58 -7.78
N CYS A 76 -18.71 4.36 -8.15
CA CYS A 76 -18.13 3.01 -8.18
C CYS A 76 -17.86 2.42 -6.78
N ILE A 77 -17.66 3.27 -5.76
CA ILE A 77 -17.34 2.81 -4.37
C ILE A 77 -18.56 2.16 -3.70
N THR A 78 -19.79 2.46 -4.16
CA THR A 78 -21.03 1.96 -3.53
C THR A 78 -21.37 0.51 -3.90
N ALA A 79 -20.73 -0.06 -4.94
CA ALA A 79 -21.08 -1.39 -5.45
C ALA A 79 -20.53 -2.60 -4.65
N LEU A 80 -19.92 -2.38 -3.46
CA LEU A 80 -19.47 -3.45 -2.56
C LEU A 80 -20.37 -3.70 -1.36
N ARG A 81 -21.59 -3.14 -1.32
CA ARG A 81 -22.65 -3.62 -0.43
C ARG A 81 -23.67 -4.43 -1.22
N GLY A 82 -23.46 -5.74 -1.29
CA GLY A 82 -24.59 -6.64 -1.51
C GLY A 82 -24.33 -7.83 -2.43
N VAL A 83 -23.47 -8.77 -2.03
CA VAL A 83 -23.69 -10.18 -2.38
C VAL A 83 -23.17 -11.06 -1.23
N ASN A 84 -24.04 -11.41 -0.30
CA ASN A 84 -23.93 -12.67 0.42
C ASN A 84 -25.33 -13.16 0.84
N LYS A 85 -26.13 -13.55 -0.16
CA LYS A 85 -27.34 -14.34 0.03
C LYS A 85 -26.89 -15.79 0.18
N VAL A 86 -26.69 -16.23 1.43
CA VAL A 86 -26.57 -17.64 1.78
C VAL A 86 -27.85 -18.36 1.35
N ARG A 87 -27.72 -19.27 0.37
CA ARG A 87 -28.77 -20.21 -0.02
C ARG A 87 -28.74 -21.33 1.02
N GLY A 88 -29.73 -21.34 1.91
CA GLY A 88 -29.95 -22.44 2.84
C GLY A 88 -30.75 -23.54 2.14
N GLU A 89 -30.16 -24.73 2.07
CA GLU A 89 -30.79 -25.99 1.71
C GLU A 89 -31.68 -26.47 2.88
N LYS A 90 -32.95 -26.78 2.58
CA LYS A 90 -33.76 -27.80 3.23
C LYS A 90 -34.64 -28.43 2.15
#